data_AF-U2FSR9-F1
#
_entry.id   AF-U2FSR9-F1
#
_cell.length_a   1.000
_cell.length_b   1.000
_cell.length_c   1.000
_cell.angle_alpha   90.00
_cell.angle_beta   90.00
_cell.angle_gamma   90.00
#
_symmetry.space_group_name_H-M   'P 1'
#
loop_
_entity.id
_entity.type
_entity.pdbx_description
1 polymer ?
#
loop_
_entity_poly.entity_id
_entity_poly.type
_entity_poly.pdbx_seq_one_letter_code
_entity_poly.pdbx_strand_id
1 'polypeptide(L)'
;MTSHEKNDNLTLDAGEYVLGTAGPEERDAFEQRLEKDSEARREVAYWEHRLGSLGLGLAPVQPPSAVWGRVSKALSLNSDDTAAPAAARAQAPAANSSRFWRGAAIAASLVALVLGGMLLSQPTYHHGFGEPNPPHAYTSIVYDDPTGTGWLVTAWAGDDEMQVVATGDYQVPEGKVLRAWLKPADGEPMPLGAWPHNKGGYAIALSESTVQRMAPPAKLMVSLEDVGATEQAPSAPAGELLWSAPILSRPS
;
A
#
# COMPACT_ATOMS: atom_id res chain seq x y z
N MET A 1 -39.11 16.41 -10.47
CA MET A 1 -38.00 15.50 -10.16
C MET A 1 -37.83 15.41 -8.67
N THR A 2 -38.20 14.27 -8.12
CA THR A 2 -38.05 13.96 -6.69
C THR A 2 -36.58 13.62 -6.41
N SER A 3 -36.12 13.75 -5.15
CA SER A 3 -34.73 13.42 -4.79
C SER A 3 -34.34 11.98 -5.11
N HIS A 4 -35.32 11.08 -5.25
CA HIS A 4 -35.13 9.68 -5.62
C HIS A 4 -34.72 9.51 -7.09
N GLU A 5 -35.45 10.14 -8.03
CA GLU A 5 -35.13 10.09 -9.47
C GLU A 5 -33.76 10.69 -9.80
N LYS A 6 -33.34 11.72 -9.05
CA LYS A 6 -32.01 12.33 -9.24
C LYS A 6 -30.89 11.37 -8.82
N ASN A 7 -31.13 10.56 -7.80
CA ASN A 7 -30.15 9.61 -7.30
C ASN A 7 -30.02 8.39 -8.24
N ASP A 8 -31.15 7.90 -8.75
CA ASP A 8 -31.18 6.77 -9.68
C ASP A 8 -30.45 7.09 -10.99
N ASN A 9 -30.62 8.30 -11.53
CA ASN A 9 -29.88 8.75 -12.72
C ASN A 9 -28.37 8.88 -12.44
N LEU A 10 -27.99 9.40 -11.26
CA LEU A 10 -26.57 9.52 -10.89
C LEU A 10 -25.89 8.14 -10.80
N THR A 11 -26.56 7.16 -10.19
CA THR A 11 -26.04 5.80 -10.09
C THR A 11 -25.88 5.17 -11.48
N LEU A 12 -26.82 5.40 -12.41
CA LEU A 12 -26.74 4.90 -13.78
C LEU A 12 -25.59 5.56 -14.56
N ASP A 13 -25.53 6.90 -14.57
CA ASP A 13 -24.48 7.67 -15.25
C ASP A 13 -23.08 7.26 -14.76
N ALA A 14 -22.92 7.05 -13.45
CA ALA A 14 -21.67 6.58 -12.86
C ALA A 14 -21.30 5.17 -13.32
N GLY A 15 -22.27 4.28 -13.44
CA GLY A 15 -22.06 2.91 -13.93
C GLY A 15 -21.62 2.89 -15.39
N GLU A 16 -22.28 3.68 -16.25
CA GLU A 16 -21.93 3.80 -17.68
C GLU A 16 -20.56 4.45 -17.88
N TYR A 17 -20.24 5.46 -17.06
CA TYR A 17 -18.91 6.08 -17.04
C TYR A 17 -17.82 5.06 -16.69
N VAL A 18 -17.99 4.29 -15.60
CA VAL A 18 -17.01 3.28 -15.15
C VAL A 18 -16.86 2.13 -16.15
N LEU A 19 -17.96 1.68 -16.76
CA LEU A 19 -17.93 0.64 -17.80
C LEU A 19 -17.36 1.15 -19.13
N GLY A 20 -17.17 2.46 -19.29
CA GLY A 20 -16.74 3.07 -20.53
C GLY A 20 -17.79 2.99 -21.64
N THR A 21 -19.08 2.83 -21.29
CA THR A 21 -20.19 2.77 -22.24
C THR A 21 -20.89 4.11 -22.45
N ALA A 22 -20.58 5.11 -21.62
CA ALA A 22 -21.07 6.48 -21.81
C ALA A 22 -20.56 7.08 -23.14
N GLY A 23 -21.42 7.83 -23.83
CA GLY A 23 -21.03 8.55 -25.04
C GLY A 23 -19.97 9.64 -24.76
N PRO A 24 -19.25 10.15 -25.78
CA PRO A 24 -18.21 11.16 -25.59
C PRO A 24 -18.70 12.43 -24.86
N GLU A 25 -19.88 12.93 -25.21
CA GLU A 25 -20.44 14.14 -24.59
C GLU A 25 -20.91 13.90 -23.14
N GLU A 26 -21.50 12.74 -22.87
CA GLU A 26 -21.93 12.33 -21.53
C GLU A 26 -20.73 12.13 -20.61
N ARG A 27 -19.66 11.53 -21.14
CA ARG A 27 -18.39 11.36 -20.44
C ARG A 27 -17.78 12.71 -20.08
N ASP A 28 -17.65 13.63 -21.02
CA ASP A 28 -17.08 14.95 -20.76
C ASP A 28 -17.90 15.73 -19.71
N ALA A 29 -19.24 15.64 -19.78
CA ALA A 29 -20.13 16.24 -18.82
C ALA A 29 -19.99 15.61 -17.42
N PHE A 30 -19.84 14.28 -17.36
CA PHE A 30 -19.66 13.55 -16.11
C PHE A 30 -18.28 13.82 -15.49
N GLU A 31 -17.21 13.92 -16.29
CA GLU A 31 -15.87 14.30 -15.82
C GLU A 31 -15.87 15.69 -15.17
N GLN A 32 -16.53 16.67 -15.79
CA GLN A 32 -16.70 18.01 -15.19
C GLN A 32 -17.52 17.98 -13.89
N ARG A 33 -18.48 17.06 -13.79
CA ARG A 33 -19.29 16.87 -12.58
C ARG A 33 -18.46 16.30 -11.43
N LEU A 34 -17.54 15.38 -11.71
CA LEU A 34 -16.67 14.76 -10.70
C LEU A 34 -15.81 15.80 -9.94
N GLU A 35 -15.46 16.91 -10.57
CA GLU A 35 -14.70 18.00 -9.93
C GLU A 35 -15.44 18.66 -8.76
N LYS A 36 -16.79 18.66 -8.80
CA LYS A 36 -17.63 19.49 -7.92
C LYS A 36 -18.58 18.67 -7.05
N ASP A 37 -18.91 17.46 -7.47
CA ASP A 37 -19.92 16.60 -6.83
C ASP A 37 -19.24 15.43 -6.08
N SER A 38 -19.29 15.45 -4.75
CA SER A 38 -18.77 14.37 -3.91
C SER A 38 -19.62 13.10 -3.95
N GLU A 39 -20.92 13.22 -4.24
CA GLU A 39 -21.82 12.08 -4.37
C GLU A 39 -21.52 11.31 -5.65
N ALA A 40 -21.30 12.03 -6.76
CA ALA A 40 -20.84 11.44 -8.02
C ALA A 40 -19.53 10.64 -7.85
N ARG A 41 -18.55 11.18 -7.11
CA ARG A 41 -17.30 10.47 -6.81
C ARG A 41 -17.51 9.20 -5.97
N ARG A 42 -18.46 9.21 -5.04
CA ARG A 42 -18.82 8.02 -4.26
C ARG A 42 -19.45 6.93 -5.13
N GLU A 43 -20.34 7.30 -6.05
CA GLU A 43 -20.96 6.34 -6.96
C GLU A 43 -19.95 5.72 -7.93
N VAL A 44 -19.00 6.51 -8.44
CA VAL A 44 -17.87 5.98 -9.24
C VAL A 44 -17.07 4.97 -8.44
N ALA A 45 -16.65 5.31 -7.22
CA ALA A 45 -15.88 4.40 -6.37
C ALA A 45 -16.65 3.10 -6.05
N TYR A 46 -17.97 3.19 -5.87
CA TYR A 46 -18.84 2.03 -5.67
C TYR A 46 -18.82 1.10 -6.89
N TRP A 47 -18.99 1.65 -8.10
CA TRP A 47 -18.97 0.87 -9.34
C TRP A 47 -17.59 0.28 -9.66
N GLU A 48 -16.52 1.04 -9.46
CA GLU A 48 -15.14 0.55 -9.62
C GLU A 48 -14.84 -0.63 -8.69
N HIS A 49 -15.23 -0.52 -7.41
CA HIS A 49 -15.05 -1.61 -6.45
C HIS A 49 -15.85 -2.85 -6.85
N ARG A 50 -17.11 -2.67 -7.25
CA ARG A 50 -18.00 -3.78 -7.64
C ARG A 50 -17.47 -4.52 -8.87
N LEU A 51 -17.05 -3.79 -9.90
CA LEU A 51 -16.65 -4.34 -11.19
C LEU A 51 -15.18 -4.78 -11.21
N GLY A 52 -14.30 -4.13 -10.45
CA GLY A 52 -12.87 -4.46 -10.39
C GLY A 52 -12.59 -5.89 -9.94
N SER A 53 -13.45 -6.44 -9.07
CA SER A 53 -13.35 -7.84 -8.62
C SER A 53 -13.48 -8.87 -9.76
N LEU A 54 -14.22 -8.55 -10.82
CA LEU A 54 -14.43 -9.43 -11.97
C LEU A 54 -13.15 -9.66 -12.77
N GLY A 55 -12.21 -8.70 -12.73
CA GLY A 55 -10.93 -8.79 -13.43
C GLY A 55 -9.94 -9.77 -12.79
N LEU A 56 -10.11 -10.10 -11.50
CA LEU A 56 -9.18 -10.95 -10.74
C LEU A 56 -9.17 -12.41 -11.19
N GLY A 57 -10.22 -12.88 -11.85
CA GLY A 57 -10.33 -14.25 -12.37
C GLY A 57 -9.83 -14.42 -13.81
N LEU A 58 -9.37 -13.36 -14.47
CA LEU A 58 -8.94 -13.42 -15.86
C LEU A 58 -7.51 -13.99 -15.96
N ALA A 59 -7.28 -14.84 -16.96
CA ALA A 59 -5.94 -15.32 -17.26
C ALA A 59 -5.05 -14.16 -17.73
N PRO A 60 -3.84 -13.98 -17.16
CA PRO A 60 -2.92 -12.94 -17.61
C PRO A 60 -2.53 -13.15 -19.07
N VAL A 61 -2.63 -12.09 -19.87
CA VAL A 61 -2.14 -12.07 -21.25
C VAL A 61 -0.95 -11.14 -21.32
N GLN A 62 0.22 -11.69 -21.68
CA GLN A 62 1.43 -10.90 -21.79
C GLN A 62 1.34 -9.91 -22.98
N PRO A 63 1.36 -8.59 -22.75
CA PRO A 63 1.40 -7.64 -23.85
C PRO A 63 2.77 -7.68 -24.55
N PRO A 64 2.85 -7.30 -25.84
CA PRO A 64 4.13 -7.15 -26.53
C PRO A 64 5.05 -6.17 -25.79
N SER A 65 6.35 -6.48 -25.72
CA SER A 65 7.35 -5.66 -24.99
C SER A 65 7.40 -4.20 -25.42
N ALA A 66 7.10 -3.93 -26.71
CA ALA A 66 7.01 -2.57 -27.26
C ALA A 66 5.91 -1.70 -26.61
N VAL A 67 4.87 -2.31 -26.00
CA VAL A 67 3.80 -1.58 -25.32
C VAL A 67 4.37 -0.83 -24.11
N TRP A 68 5.18 -1.50 -23.29
CA TRP A 68 5.82 -0.87 -22.13
C TRP A 68 6.76 0.27 -22.55
N GLY A 69 7.53 0.08 -23.63
CA GLY A 69 8.39 1.12 -24.20
C GLY A 69 7.62 2.37 -24.65
N ARG A 70 6.41 2.21 -25.21
CA ARG A 70 5.54 3.35 -25.59
C ARG A 70 4.95 4.04 -24.37
N VAL A 71 4.49 3.28 -23.38
CA VAL A 71 3.90 3.82 -22.13
C VAL A 71 4.94 4.62 -21.35
N SER A 72 6.12 4.04 -21.12
CA SER A 72 7.23 4.71 -20.43
C SER A 72 7.70 5.98 -21.15
N LYS A 73 7.69 6.01 -22.49
CA LYS A 73 7.98 7.22 -23.27
C LYS A 73 6.87 8.28 -23.17
N ALA A 74 5.60 7.88 -23.23
CA ALA A 74 4.47 8.82 -23.11
C ALA A 74 4.40 9.46 -21.72
N LEU A 75 4.82 8.73 -20.69
CA LEU A 75 4.90 9.19 -19.31
C LEU A 75 6.26 9.84 -18.97
N SER A 76 7.17 9.96 -19.95
CA SER A 76 8.53 10.52 -19.76
C SER A 76 9.33 9.84 -18.63
N LEU A 77 9.09 8.55 -18.38
CA LEU A 77 9.74 7.80 -17.29
C LEU A 77 11.17 7.36 -17.64
N ASN A 78 11.55 7.38 -18.92
CA ASN A 78 12.88 7.01 -19.40
C ASN A 78 13.77 8.22 -19.74
N SER A 79 13.56 9.36 -19.06
CA SER A 79 14.49 10.50 -19.18
C SER A 79 15.73 10.25 -18.32
N ASP A 80 16.50 9.22 -18.67
CA ASP A 80 17.90 9.13 -18.27
C ASP A 80 18.73 9.97 -19.25
N ASP A 81 19.39 10.98 -18.69
CA ASP A 81 20.42 11.86 -19.26
C ASP A 81 20.10 12.68 -20.51
N THR A 82 20.21 14.00 -20.38
CA THR A 82 21.38 14.78 -20.89
C THR A 82 21.00 16.26 -20.91
N ALA A 83 21.87 17.09 -20.33
CA ALA A 83 21.86 18.55 -20.37
C ALA A 83 21.12 19.17 -21.58
N ALA A 84 20.01 19.85 -21.32
CA ALA A 84 19.42 20.71 -22.33
C ALA A 84 20.36 21.90 -22.60
N PRO A 85 20.77 22.17 -23.86
CA PRO A 85 21.50 23.40 -24.16
C PRO A 85 20.56 24.56 -23.87
N ALA A 86 21.05 25.55 -23.12
CA ALA A 86 20.35 26.78 -22.86
C ALA A 86 20.05 27.48 -24.20
N ALA A 87 18.86 27.24 -24.75
CA ALA A 87 18.37 28.00 -25.89
C ALA A 87 18.21 29.46 -25.45
N ALA A 88 18.98 30.34 -26.08
CA ALA A 88 18.94 31.77 -25.88
C ALA A 88 17.49 32.29 -26.01
N ARG A 89 16.90 32.70 -24.89
CA ARG A 89 15.60 33.38 -24.89
C ARG A 89 15.80 34.80 -25.38
N ALA A 90 15.26 35.06 -26.57
CA ALA A 90 15.02 36.40 -27.08
C ALA A 90 14.21 37.20 -26.04
N GLN A 91 14.68 38.41 -25.78
CA GLN A 91 14.12 39.35 -24.82
C GLN A 91 12.80 39.91 -25.38
N ALA A 92 11.68 39.60 -24.72
CA ALA A 92 10.42 40.32 -24.87
C ALA A 92 10.16 41.13 -23.58
N PRO A 93 9.52 42.31 -23.67
CA PRO A 93 9.60 43.32 -22.62
C PRO A 93 8.84 42.91 -21.37
N ALA A 94 9.48 43.11 -20.23
CA ALA A 94 8.97 42.77 -18.91
C ALA A 94 7.74 43.63 -18.55
N ALA A 95 6.56 43.05 -18.73
CA ALA A 95 5.39 43.47 -17.95
C ALA A 95 5.56 42.93 -16.52
N ASN A 96 5.64 43.86 -15.59
CA ASN A 96 5.93 43.71 -14.17
C ASN A 96 4.96 42.75 -13.44
N SER A 97 5.21 41.43 -13.51
CA SER A 97 4.50 40.40 -12.73
C SER A 97 5.43 39.63 -11.78
N SER A 98 6.59 40.21 -11.45
CA SER A 98 7.62 39.62 -10.58
C SER A 98 7.06 39.15 -9.22
N ARG A 99 6.07 39.84 -8.66
CA ARG A 99 5.44 39.46 -7.37
C ARG A 99 4.52 38.25 -7.50
N PHE A 100 3.79 38.12 -8.61
CA PHE A 100 2.91 36.98 -8.88
C PHE A 100 3.73 35.70 -9.10
N TRP A 101 4.75 35.78 -9.96
CA TRP A 101 5.64 34.65 -10.22
C TRP A 101 6.48 34.25 -9.00
N ARG A 102 6.89 35.22 -8.17
CA ARG A 102 7.56 34.93 -6.89
C ARG A 102 6.62 34.25 -5.89
N GLY A 103 5.36 34.70 -5.80
CA GLY A 103 4.35 34.07 -4.94
C GLY A 103 4.03 32.64 -5.38
N ALA A 104 3.87 32.43 -6.69
CA ALA A 104 3.63 31.11 -7.27
C ALA A 104 4.81 30.16 -7.01
N ALA A 105 6.06 30.64 -7.15
CA ALA A 105 7.24 29.83 -6.87
C ALA A 105 7.33 29.40 -5.39
N ILE A 106 7.06 30.31 -4.45
CA ILE A 106 7.08 29.99 -3.01
C ILE A 106 5.98 28.98 -2.66
N ALA A 107 4.77 29.17 -3.20
CA ALA A 107 3.66 28.23 -2.98
C ALA A 107 3.99 26.83 -3.54
N ALA A 108 4.56 26.76 -4.75
CA ALA A 108 4.99 25.51 -5.36
C ALA A 108 6.09 24.80 -4.55
N SER A 109 7.06 25.54 -4.00
CA SER A 109 8.09 24.97 -3.13
C SER A 109 7.52 24.40 -1.82
N LEU A 110 6.53 25.07 -1.23
CA LEU A 110 5.86 24.55 -0.03
C LEU A 110 5.09 23.26 -0.32
N VAL A 111 4.36 23.21 -1.44
CA VAL A 111 3.67 21.98 -1.88
C VAL A 111 4.69 20.86 -2.16
N ALA A 112 5.80 21.16 -2.82
CA ALA A 112 6.85 20.18 -3.07
C ALA A 112 7.50 19.66 -1.78
N LEU A 113 7.68 20.51 -0.76
CA LEU A 113 8.18 20.09 0.55
C LEU A 113 7.18 19.21 1.31
N VAL A 114 5.88 19.53 1.24
CA VAL A 114 4.82 18.71 1.84
C VAL A 114 4.73 17.35 1.13
N LEU A 115 4.72 17.34 -0.20
CA LEU A 115 4.70 16.11 -1.00
C LEU A 115 5.97 15.28 -0.80
N GLY A 116 7.14 15.93 -0.78
CA GLY A 116 8.41 15.27 -0.51
C GLY A 116 8.48 14.70 0.91
N GLY A 117 8.01 15.44 1.91
CA GLY A 117 7.89 14.96 3.28
C GLY A 117 6.92 13.79 3.40
N MET A 118 5.79 13.83 2.69
CA MET A 118 4.81 12.74 2.65
C MET A 118 5.37 11.50 1.96
N LEU A 119 6.12 11.66 0.86
CA LEU A 119 6.79 10.57 0.14
C LEU A 119 7.86 9.91 1.01
N LEU A 120 8.66 10.70 1.74
CA LEU A 120 9.65 10.21 2.69
C LEU A 120 9.04 9.59 3.95
N SER A 121 7.77 9.87 4.23
CA SER A 121 7.03 9.30 5.36
C SER A 121 6.24 8.04 4.98
N GLN A 122 6.23 7.65 3.71
CA GLN A 122 5.65 6.36 3.31
C GLN A 122 6.66 5.26 3.63
N PRO A 123 6.24 4.12 4.22
CA PRO A 123 7.10 2.95 4.30
C PRO A 123 7.50 2.55 2.89
N THR A 124 8.80 2.68 2.58
CA THR A 124 9.39 2.25 1.34
C THR A 124 9.27 0.73 1.26
N TYR A 125 8.28 0.24 0.51
CA TYR A 125 8.22 -1.16 0.12
C TYR A 125 9.42 -1.44 -0.80
N HIS A 126 10.48 -2.04 -0.25
CA HIS A 126 11.75 -2.22 -0.95
C HIS A 126 11.70 -3.24 -2.11
N HIS A 127 10.57 -3.93 -2.32
CA HIS A 127 10.42 -4.88 -3.42
C HIS A 127 9.26 -4.49 -4.33
N GLY A 128 9.60 -3.79 -5.41
CA GLY A 128 8.66 -3.49 -6.49
C GLY A 128 8.35 -4.72 -7.34
N PHE A 129 7.15 -4.76 -7.90
CA PHE A 129 6.81 -5.66 -9.00
C PHE A 129 7.81 -5.43 -10.15
N GLY A 130 8.79 -6.33 -10.35
CA GLY A 130 9.72 -6.25 -11.48
C GLY A 130 11.13 -6.80 -11.29
N GLU A 131 11.51 -7.27 -10.10
CA GLU A 131 12.87 -7.80 -9.92
C GLU A 131 13.05 -9.19 -10.56
N PRO A 132 14.14 -9.47 -11.30
CA PRO A 132 14.29 -10.69 -12.11
C PRO A 132 14.32 -12.01 -11.32
N ASN A 133 14.38 -11.94 -9.99
CA ASN A 133 14.33 -13.09 -9.09
C ASN A 133 13.90 -12.57 -7.71
N PRO A 134 12.59 -12.45 -7.41
CA PRO A 134 12.18 -11.99 -6.09
C PRO A 134 12.76 -12.96 -5.04
N PRO A 135 13.45 -12.46 -4.01
CA PRO A 135 13.87 -13.31 -2.90
C PRO A 135 12.65 -14.06 -2.33
N HIS A 136 12.85 -15.31 -1.88
CA HIS A 136 11.77 -16.16 -1.37
C HIS A 136 10.87 -15.35 -0.43
N ALA A 137 9.63 -15.10 -0.86
CA ALA A 137 8.65 -14.40 -0.06
C ALA A 137 7.99 -15.40 0.89
N TYR A 138 8.08 -15.12 2.18
CA TYR A 138 7.42 -15.86 3.24
C TYR A 138 6.12 -15.16 3.57
N THR A 139 5.01 -15.90 3.51
CA THR A 139 3.70 -15.36 3.87
C THR A 139 3.07 -16.13 5.02
N SER A 140 2.42 -15.40 5.91
CA SER A 140 1.59 -15.97 6.97
C SER A 140 0.33 -15.13 7.12
N ILE A 141 -0.78 -15.80 7.43
CA ILE A 141 -2.05 -15.16 7.75
C ILE A 141 -2.35 -15.50 9.20
N VAL A 142 -2.45 -14.46 10.02
CA VAL A 142 -2.97 -14.58 11.39
C VAL A 142 -4.41 -14.08 11.34
N TYR A 143 -5.36 -14.88 11.78
CA TYR A 143 -6.78 -14.53 11.76
C TYR A 143 -7.40 -14.76 13.12
N ASP A 144 -8.20 -13.81 13.56
CA ASP A 144 -8.99 -13.90 14.77
C ASP A 144 -10.49 -14.00 14.43
N ASP A 145 -11.04 -15.23 14.49
CA ASP A 145 -12.45 -15.52 14.19
C ASP A 145 -13.45 -14.64 14.97
N PRO A 146 -13.28 -14.38 16.28
CA PRO A 146 -14.24 -13.59 17.06
C PRO A 146 -14.28 -12.11 16.70
N THR A 147 -13.15 -11.49 16.34
CA THR A 147 -13.08 -10.05 16.01
C THR A 147 -13.14 -9.77 14.52
N GLY A 148 -12.89 -10.77 13.66
CA GLY A 148 -12.78 -10.60 12.21
C GLY A 148 -11.52 -9.85 11.76
N THR A 149 -10.61 -9.56 12.70
CA THR A 149 -9.33 -8.91 12.43
C THR A 149 -8.32 -9.94 11.96
N GLY A 150 -7.64 -9.63 10.86
CA GLY A 150 -6.57 -10.45 10.31
C GLY A 150 -5.31 -9.65 10.10
N TRP A 151 -4.18 -10.35 10.11
CA TRP A 151 -2.88 -9.82 9.73
C TRP A 151 -2.35 -10.59 8.55
N LEU A 152 -2.05 -9.89 7.47
CA LEU A 152 -1.25 -10.40 6.37
C LEU A 152 0.21 -10.09 6.68
N VAL A 153 1.04 -11.11 6.69
CA VAL A 153 2.46 -11.00 6.99
C VAL A 153 3.24 -11.41 5.76
N THR A 154 4.18 -10.56 5.34
CA THR A 154 5.09 -10.84 4.24
C THR A 154 6.51 -10.47 4.63
N ALA A 155 7.44 -11.41 4.50
CA ALA A 155 8.87 -11.17 4.64
C ALA A 155 9.59 -11.69 3.40
N TRP A 156 10.75 -11.12 3.08
CA TRP A 156 11.57 -11.56 1.95
C TRP A 156 12.89 -12.12 2.44
N ALA A 157 13.39 -13.16 1.78
CA ALA A 157 14.71 -13.70 2.09
C ALA A 157 15.81 -12.68 1.80
N GLY A 158 16.56 -12.28 2.82
CA GLY A 158 17.65 -11.31 2.70
C GLY A 158 17.27 -9.87 3.07
N ASP A 159 15.99 -9.60 3.30
CA ASP A 159 15.55 -8.35 3.92
C ASP A 159 15.63 -8.44 5.44
N ASP A 160 16.03 -7.35 6.07
CA ASP A 160 16.00 -7.14 7.52
C ASP A 160 14.65 -6.58 7.99
N GLU A 161 13.59 -6.72 7.19
CA GLU A 161 12.27 -6.20 7.50
C GLU A 161 11.16 -7.20 7.11
N MET A 162 10.13 -7.25 7.95
CA MET A 162 8.87 -7.93 7.69
C MET A 162 7.73 -6.92 7.64
N GLN A 163 6.91 -7.01 6.61
CA GLN A 163 5.71 -6.20 6.46
C GLN A 163 4.52 -6.92 7.11
N VAL A 164 3.75 -6.16 7.89
CA VAL A 164 2.53 -6.62 8.55
C VAL A 164 1.40 -5.66 8.20
N VAL A 165 0.34 -6.19 7.61
CA VAL A 165 -0.88 -5.42 7.30
C VAL A 165 -2.00 -5.90 8.19
N ALA A 166 -2.45 -5.05 9.11
CA ALA A 166 -3.62 -5.29 9.95
C ALA A 166 -4.89 -4.84 9.22
N THR A 167 -5.85 -5.74 9.01
CA THR A 167 -7.09 -5.46 8.27
C THR A 167 -8.12 -4.68 9.09
N GLY A 168 -7.97 -4.65 10.42
CA GLY A 168 -8.86 -3.98 11.36
C GLY A 168 -8.15 -3.64 12.68
N ASP A 169 -8.88 -3.02 13.59
CA ASP A 169 -8.41 -2.73 14.95
C ASP A 169 -8.71 -3.92 15.88
N TYR A 170 -7.77 -4.25 16.75
CA TYR A 170 -7.88 -5.25 17.80
C TYR A 170 -7.74 -4.57 19.16
N GLN A 171 -8.74 -4.77 20.02
CA GLN A 171 -8.75 -4.18 21.36
C GLN A 171 -7.82 -4.96 22.29
N VAL A 172 -6.67 -4.37 22.61
CA VAL A 172 -5.74 -4.92 23.61
C VAL A 172 -6.15 -4.43 25.00
N PRO A 173 -6.34 -5.33 25.99
CA PRO A 173 -6.65 -4.93 27.36
C PRO A 173 -5.60 -3.96 27.95
N GLU A 174 -6.04 -3.06 28.83
CA GLU A 174 -5.14 -2.11 29.49
C GLU A 174 -4.04 -2.86 30.28
N GLY A 175 -2.79 -2.39 30.15
CA GLY A 175 -1.63 -3.03 30.76
C GLY A 175 -1.12 -4.29 30.03
N LYS A 176 -1.72 -4.66 28.89
CA LYS A 176 -1.24 -5.77 28.03
C LYS A 176 -0.65 -5.26 26.72
N VAL A 177 0.15 -6.11 26.07
CA VAL A 177 0.70 -5.91 24.72
C VAL A 177 0.62 -7.20 23.92
N LEU A 178 0.36 -7.07 22.62
CA LEU A 178 0.58 -8.19 21.70
C LEU A 178 2.07 -8.29 21.36
N ARG A 179 2.61 -9.50 21.38
CA ARG A 179 4.00 -9.79 21.04
C ARG A 179 4.07 -10.91 20.02
N ALA A 180 4.89 -10.72 19.00
CA ALA A 180 5.13 -11.72 17.97
C ALA A 180 6.40 -12.52 18.22
N TRP A 181 6.37 -13.75 17.74
CA TRP A 181 7.42 -14.75 17.91
C TRP A 181 7.59 -15.56 16.64
N LEU A 182 8.83 -15.87 16.29
CA LEU A 182 9.18 -16.82 15.26
C LEU A 182 9.57 -18.15 15.90
N LYS A 183 8.89 -19.24 15.55
CA LYS A 183 9.23 -20.59 15.98
C LYS A 183 9.67 -21.43 14.78
N PRO A 184 10.98 -21.68 14.60
CA PRO A 184 11.49 -22.67 13.65
C PRO A 184 11.00 -24.08 14.01
N ALA A 185 11.00 -25.02 13.06
CA ALA A 185 10.60 -26.41 13.37
C ALA A 185 11.49 -27.08 14.42
N ASP A 186 12.80 -26.88 14.34
CA ASP A 186 13.80 -27.53 15.21
C ASP A 186 14.43 -26.55 16.22
N GLY A 187 13.68 -25.51 16.65
CA GLY A 187 14.21 -24.46 17.51
C GLY A 187 13.22 -23.91 18.54
N GLU A 188 13.78 -23.22 19.53
CA GLU A 188 13.01 -22.44 20.51
C GLU A 188 12.35 -21.22 19.84
N PRO A 189 11.14 -20.81 20.25
CA PRO A 189 10.55 -19.53 19.87
C PRO A 189 11.47 -18.34 20.15
N MET A 190 11.59 -17.45 19.18
CA MET A 190 12.39 -16.24 19.26
C MET A 190 11.49 -15.00 19.17
N PRO A 191 11.68 -13.98 20.02
CA PRO A 191 10.85 -12.78 19.98
C PRO A 191 11.11 -11.96 18.71
N LEU A 192 10.04 -11.52 18.05
CA LEU A 192 10.07 -10.57 16.93
C LEU A 192 9.77 -9.14 17.37
N GLY A 193 9.15 -8.96 18.54
CA GLY A 193 8.82 -7.66 19.12
C GLY A 193 7.32 -7.42 19.24
N ALA A 194 6.95 -6.15 19.45
CA ALA A 194 5.55 -5.76 19.60
C ALA A 194 4.76 -5.98 18.31
N TRP A 195 3.54 -6.49 18.44
CA TRP A 195 2.65 -6.76 17.30
C TRP A 195 1.65 -5.61 17.13
N PRO A 196 1.45 -5.12 15.90
CA PRO A 196 0.48 -4.06 15.64
C PRO A 196 -0.95 -4.55 15.89
N HIS A 197 -1.77 -3.70 16.53
CA HIS A 197 -3.17 -3.99 16.83
C HIS A 197 -4.12 -2.91 16.31
N ASN A 198 -3.63 -1.87 15.65
CA ASN A 198 -4.48 -0.89 14.97
C ASN A 198 -4.42 -1.18 13.46
N LYS A 199 -5.47 -0.79 12.73
CA LYS A 199 -5.54 -0.93 11.29
C LYS A 199 -4.43 -0.13 10.61
N GLY A 200 -3.67 -0.77 9.72
CA GLY A 200 -2.58 -0.12 9.01
C GLY A 200 -1.53 -1.09 8.46
N GLY A 201 -0.54 -0.52 7.77
CA GLY A 201 0.68 -1.23 7.36
C GLY A 201 1.82 -0.89 8.31
N TYR A 202 2.61 -1.90 8.68
CA TYR A 202 3.67 -1.82 9.67
C TYR A 202 4.93 -2.53 9.19
N ALA A 203 6.05 -1.88 9.45
CA ALA A 203 7.41 -2.36 9.29
C ALA A 203 7.90 -2.98 10.61
N ILE A 204 8.29 -4.26 10.61
CA ILE A 204 8.95 -4.90 11.76
C ILE A 204 10.37 -5.26 11.36
N ALA A 205 11.35 -4.63 12.00
CA ALA A 205 12.76 -4.95 11.80
C ALA A 205 13.08 -6.37 12.30
N LEU A 206 13.79 -7.12 11.48
CA LEU A 206 14.28 -8.46 11.75
C LEU A 206 15.80 -8.45 11.88
N SER A 207 16.33 -9.26 12.80
CA SER A 207 17.76 -9.54 12.77
C SER A 207 18.09 -10.52 11.65
N GLU A 208 19.30 -10.44 11.08
CA GLU A 208 19.77 -11.37 10.05
C GLU A 208 19.60 -12.84 10.46
N SER A 209 19.89 -13.15 11.73
CA SER A 209 19.71 -14.50 12.30
C SER A 209 18.24 -14.96 12.35
N THR A 210 17.29 -14.02 12.40
CA THR A 210 15.85 -14.31 12.39
C THR A 210 15.39 -14.63 10.97
N VAL A 211 15.84 -13.84 10.00
CA VAL A 211 15.54 -14.03 8.56
C VAL A 211 16.00 -15.41 8.10
N GLN A 212 17.23 -15.81 8.46
CA GLN A 212 17.76 -17.14 8.12
C GLN A 212 16.96 -18.30 8.72
N ARG A 213 16.35 -18.09 9.89
CA ARG A 213 15.54 -19.10 10.61
C ARG A 213 14.05 -19.04 10.29
N MET A 214 13.63 -18.09 9.45
CA MET A 214 12.25 -17.95 8.99
C MET A 214 11.90 -18.89 7.84
N ALA A 215 12.92 -19.46 7.19
CA ALA A 215 12.76 -20.45 6.15
C ALA A 215 11.85 -21.61 6.62
N PRO A 216 10.81 -21.99 5.85
CA PRO A 216 9.95 -23.10 6.19
C PRO A 216 10.75 -24.40 6.36
N PRO A 217 10.36 -25.26 7.31
CA PRO A 217 9.17 -25.15 8.17
C PRO A 217 9.39 -24.23 9.39
N ALA A 218 8.59 -23.18 9.50
CA ALA A 218 8.56 -22.25 10.63
C ALA A 218 7.12 -21.78 10.91
N LYS A 219 6.87 -21.25 12.10
CA LYS A 219 5.58 -20.72 12.52
C LYS A 219 5.73 -19.31 13.07
N LEU A 220 4.78 -18.46 12.74
CA LEU A 220 4.55 -17.19 13.43
C LEU A 220 3.60 -17.44 14.59
N MET A 221 3.91 -16.89 15.75
CA MET A 221 3.12 -16.98 16.97
C MET A 221 2.89 -15.59 17.53
N VAL A 222 1.73 -15.35 18.13
CA VAL A 222 1.40 -14.08 18.76
C VAL A 222 0.80 -14.34 20.14
N SER A 223 1.37 -13.71 21.16
CA SER A 223 0.93 -13.80 22.56
C SER A 223 0.43 -12.46 23.09
N LEU A 224 -0.42 -12.51 24.12
CA LEU A 224 -0.85 -11.37 24.91
C LEU A 224 -0.09 -11.35 26.23
N GLU A 225 0.79 -10.36 26.41
CA GLU A 225 1.70 -10.27 27.54
C GLU A 225 1.47 -9.02 28.37
N ASP A 226 1.93 -9.02 29.62
CA ASP A 226 1.95 -7.81 30.44
C ASP A 226 2.99 -6.80 29.93
N VAL A 227 2.62 -5.52 29.97
CA VAL A 227 3.56 -4.41 29.69
C VAL A 227 4.75 -4.53 30.65
N GLY A 228 5.97 -4.56 30.11
CA GLY A 228 7.19 -4.66 30.91
C GLY A 228 7.73 -6.08 31.13
N ALA A 229 7.05 -7.13 30.64
CA ALA A 229 7.56 -8.52 30.65
C ALA A 229 8.82 -8.74 29.76
N THR A 230 9.40 -7.67 29.22
CA THR A 230 10.52 -7.59 28.26
C THR A 230 11.82 -8.26 28.72
N GLU A 231 11.95 -8.68 29.97
CA GLU A 231 13.17 -9.32 30.50
C GLU A 231 13.05 -10.84 30.76
N GLN A 232 11.84 -11.41 30.76
CA GLN A 232 11.65 -12.78 31.29
C GLN A 232 11.70 -13.93 30.28
N ALA A 233 11.70 -13.71 28.97
CA ALA A 233 11.54 -14.88 28.08
C ALA A 233 12.30 -14.78 26.74
N PRO A 234 13.61 -15.10 26.75
CA PRO A 234 14.40 -15.22 25.53
C PRO A 234 14.02 -16.41 24.65
N SER A 235 13.18 -17.35 25.12
CA SER A 235 12.93 -18.61 24.43
C SER A 235 11.46 -19.11 24.39
N ALA A 236 10.49 -18.41 25.00
CA ALA A 236 9.07 -18.77 24.91
C ALA A 236 8.13 -17.60 25.25
N PRO A 237 6.87 -17.60 24.79
CA PRO A 237 5.87 -16.65 25.27
C PRO A 237 5.65 -16.75 26.78
N ALA A 238 5.66 -15.61 27.48
CA ALA A 238 5.35 -15.55 28.90
C ALA A 238 3.84 -15.40 29.17
N GLY A 239 3.13 -14.82 28.20
CA GLY A 239 1.69 -14.59 28.26
C GLY A 239 0.86 -15.67 27.55
N GLU A 240 -0.44 -15.41 27.45
CA GLU A 240 -1.37 -16.30 26.75
C GLU A 240 -1.07 -16.30 25.25
N LEU A 241 -0.93 -17.49 24.65
CA LEU A 241 -0.77 -17.63 23.21
C LEU A 241 -2.13 -17.49 22.53
N LEU A 242 -2.30 -16.42 21.76
CA LEU A 242 -3.55 -16.16 21.04
C LEU A 242 -3.59 -16.87 19.69
N TRP A 243 -2.50 -16.74 18.92
CA TRP A 243 -2.47 -17.25 17.54
C TRP A 243 -1.16 -17.96 17.20
N SER A 244 -1.25 -18.97 16.33
CA SER A 244 -0.11 -19.64 15.71
C SER A 244 -0.43 -20.00 14.27
N ALA A 245 0.36 -19.48 13.33
CA ALA A 245 0.17 -19.68 11.91
C ALA A 245 1.46 -20.24 11.26
N PRO A 246 1.36 -21.17 10.30
CA PRO A 246 2.53 -21.61 9.54
C PRO A 246 3.05 -20.48 8.66
N ILE A 247 4.37 -20.46 8.48
CA ILE A 247 5.02 -19.64 7.47
C ILE A 247 5.15 -20.48 6.21
N LEU A 248 4.59 -19.97 5.12
CA LEU A 248 4.60 -20.61 3.81
C LEU A 248 5.60 -19.92 2.91
N SER A 249 6.37 -20.69 2.15
CA SER A 249 7.15 -20.14 1.03
C SER A 249 6.24 -19.93 -0.17
N ARG A 250 6.34 -18.76 -0.78
CA ARG A 250 5.76 -18.51 -2.10
C ARG A 250 6.79 -18.94 -3.16
N PRO A 251 6.45 -19.85 -4.09
CA PRO A 251 7.30 -20.09 -5.24
C PRO A 251 7.41 -18.82 -6.09
N SER A 252 8.59 -18.59 -6.65
CA SER A 252 8.87 -17.49 -7.58
C SER A 252 8.08 -17.57 -8.87
#